data_AF-A0A4V1TW08-F1
#
_entry.id   AF-A0A4V1TW08-F1
#
_cell.length_a   1.000
_cell.length_b   1.000
_cell.length_c   1.000
_cell.angle_alpha   90.00
_cell.angle_beta   90.00
_cell.angle_gamma   90.00
#
_symmetry.space_group_name_H-M   'P 1'
#
loop_
_entity.id
_entity.type
_entity.pdbx_description
1 polymer ?
#
loop_
_entity_poly.entity_id
_entity_poly.type
_entity_poly.pdbx_seq_one_letter_code
_entity_poly.pdbx_strand_id
1 'polypeptide(L)'
;MKDTVKNFPATEVKLRTLVDKLTLSYAYGEVPTAQEDYSRLQLFKYSVLEGEFGPGGKVWKAKNGPFTTISQPLPSGSGFVIRYGYSVHQHRAWITLNPSKLTAEDIDAFQMYLLLLFTDGSSSIWEHSKVQRIDFAVDVEGACFDDHAFIDRRLRRGSAVYQSQGTSYLGARYGARVLACYDKSREVLAKTGQHIEPMLRLEARLEPNLRLKEFEQCANPFCSLAVIDRSQLLNAHASGSAFAKLVLAGMPADSAYWSCHPKARPQLWQQILQMQPHWWKPDEIWEQAVLDNSISIF
;
A
#
# COMPACT_ATOMS: atom_id res chain seq x y z
N MET A 1 -29.12 17.16 -23.70
CA MET A 1 -29.05 15.67 -23.64
C MET A 1 -29.68 15.24 -22.33
N LYS A 2 -30.72 14.41 -22.36
CA LYS A 2 -31.32 13.83 -21.16
C LYS A 2 -30.52 12.57 -20.83
N ASP A 3 -29.59 12.68 -19.90
CA ASP A 3 -28.84 11.51 -19.42
C ASP A 3 -29.83 10.57 -18.72
N THR A 4 -30.05 9.44 -19.36
CA THR A 4 -30.91 8.38 -18.83
C THR A 4 -30.09 7.70 -17.75
N VAL A 5 -30.39 8.01 -16.49
CA VAL A 5 -29.80 7.32 -15.33
C VAL A 5 -30.18 5.86 -15.44
N LYS A 6 -29.23 5.03 -15.88
CA LYS A 6 -29.39 3.57 -15.88
C LYS A 6 -29.41 3.14 -14.42
N ASN A 7 -30.58 2.72 -13.93
CA ASN A 7 -30.68 1.98 -12.67
C ASN A 7 -30.03 0.61 -12.90
N PHE A 8 -28.73 0.50 -12.64
CA PHE A 8 -28.10 -0.79 -12.46
C PHE A 8 -28.59 -1.37 -11.12
N PRO A 9 -28.92 -2.67 -11.06
CA PRO A 9 -29.21 -3.32 -9.78
C PRO A 9 -28.01 -3.07 -8.85
N ALA A 10 -28.28 -2.82 -7.57
CA ALA A 10 -27.22 -2.61 -6.58
C ALA A 10 -26.38 -3.89 -6.51
N THR A 11 -25.26 -3.90 -7.24
CA THR A 11 -24.29 -4.99 -7.20
C THR A 11 -23.77 -5.07 -5.78
N GLU A 12 -23.81 -6.26 -5.19
CA GLU A 12 -23.25 -6.50 -3.86
C GLU A 12 -21.76 -6.11 -3.86
N VAL A 13 -21.39 -5.14 -3.03
CA VAL A 13 -20.01 -4.69 -2.90
C VAL A 13 -19.24 -5.67 -2.03
N LYS A 14 -18.14 -6.22 -2.56
CA LYS A 14 -17.25 -7.10 -1.80
C LYS A 14 -15.96 -6.37 -1.47
N LEU A 15 -15.52 -6.51 -0.23
CA LEU A 15 -14.29 -5.89 0.27
C LEU A 15 -13.22 -6.94 0.48
N ARG A 16 -12.01 -6.64 0.02
CA ARG A 16 -10.83 -7.47 0.26
C ARG A 16 -9.70 -6.59 0.75
N THR A 17 -9.12 -6.95 1.89
CA THR A 17 -7.96 -6.27 2.46
C THR A 17 -6.69 -7.06 2.15
N LEU A 18 -5.59 -6.36 1.91
CA LEU A 18 -4.32 -7.01 1.56
C LEU A 18 -3.11 -6.12 1.87
N VAL A 19 -1.96 -6.77 2.04
CA VAL A 19 -0.65 -6.11 2.09
C VAL A 19 0.01 -6.20 0.72
N ASP A 20 0.02 -5.10 -0.03
CA ASP A 20 0.54 -5.05 -1.42
C ASP A 20 2.06 -4.82 -1.46
N LYS A 21 2.65 -4.32 -0.37
CA LYS A 21 4.10 -4.19 -0.28
C LYS A 21 4.56 -4.19 1.16
N LEU A 22 5.64 -4.90 1.43
CA LEU A 22 6.34 -4.88 2.69
C LEU A 22 7.84 -4.64 2.42
N THR A 23 8.42 -3.66 3.10
CA THR A 23 9.87 -3.45 3.15
C THR A 23 10.34 -3.50 4.60
N LEU A 24 11.19 -4.46 4.88
CA LEU A 24 11.85 -4.65 6.16
C LEU A 24 13.27 -4.10 6.09
N SER A 25 13.80 -3.59 7.19
CA SER A 25 15.24 -3.40 7.37
C SER A 25 15.74 -4.28 8.50
N TYR A 26 16.77 -5.05 8.20
CA TYR A 26 17.49 -5.91 9.13
C TYR A 26 18.91 -5.37 9.28
N ALA A 27 19.37 -5.17 10.51
CA ALA A 27 20.72 -4.68 10.80
C ALA A 27 21.53 -5.81 11.42
N TYR A 28 22.74 -6.01 10.92
CA TYR A 28 23.69 -7.02 11.38
C TYR A 28 24.99 -6.29 11.67
N GLY A 29 25.53 -6.41 12.90
CA GLY A 29 26.76 -5.66 13.21
C GLY A 29 27.30 -5.67 14.65
N GLU A 30 26.50 -5.96 15.67
CA GLU A 30 26.99 -5.91 17.07
C GLU A 30 27.49 -7.26 17.60
N VAL A 31 27.23 -8.35 16.86
CA VAL A 31 27.52 -9.73 17.24
C VAL A 31 28.55 -10.31 16.26
N PRO A 32 29.48 -11.18 16.68
CA PRO A 32 30.49 -11.81 15.79
C PRO A 32 29.92 -12.44 14.50
N THR A 33 28.64 -12.80 14.48
CA THR A 33 27.89 -13.37 13.34
C THR A 33 27.51 -12.36 12.26
N ALA A 34 27.66 -11.05 12.50
CA ALA A 34 27.30 -10.01 11.52
C ALA A 34 28.14 -10.06 10.22
N GLN A 35 29.36 -10.58 10.32
CA GLN A 35 30.21 -10.82 9.17
C GLN A 35 29.72 -12.03 8.35
N GLU A 36 29.02 -12.98 8.99
CA GLU A 36 28.53 -14.19 8.36
C GLU A 36 27.33 -13.91 7.44
N ASP A 37 26.30 -13.20 7.91
CA ASP A 37 25.14 -12.84 7.09
C ASP A 37 25.53 -12.00 5.87
N TYR A 38 26.45 -11.04 6.06
CA TYR A 38 26.99 -10.27 4.96
C TYR A 38 27.73 -11.16 3.94
N SER A 39 28.54 -12.11 4.42
CA SER A 39 29.21 -13.11 3.57
C SER A 39 28.21 -14.01 2.85
N ARG A 40 27.16 -14.51 3.51
CA ARG A 40 26.10 -15.31 2.91
C ARG A 40 25.39 -14.55 1.78
N LEU A 41 25.04 -13.28 2.01
CA LEU A 41 24.49 -12.40 0.97
C LEU A 41 25.48 -12.17 -0.19
N GLN A 42 26.78 -12.02 0.09
CA GLN A 42 27.80 -11.89 -0.95
C GLN A 42 28.00 -13.17 -1.76
N LEU A 43 27.88 -14.35 -1.15
CA LEU A 43 27.94 -15.64 -1.83
C LEU A 43 26.69 -15.88 -2.68
N PHE A 44 25.50 -15.66 -2.10
CA PHE A 44 24.24 -15.80 -2.81
C PHE A 44 24.15 -14.95 -4.06
N LYS A 45 24.72 -13.74 -4.03
CA LYS A 45 24.87 -12.89 -5.21
C LYS A 45 25.54 -13.61 -6.39
N TYR A 46 26.56 -14.44 -6.15
CA TYR A 46 27.22 -15.21 -7.21
C TYR A 46 26.35 -16.36 -7.68
N SER A 47 25.72 -17.10 -6.77
CA SER A 47 24.75 -18.15 -7.13
C SER A 47 23.61 -17.64 -8.00
N VAL A 48 23.10 -16.43 -7.73
CA VAL A 48 22.08 -15.78 -8.57
C VAL A 48 22.63 -15.44 -9.97
N LEU A 49 23.87 -14.98 -10.08
CA LEU A 49 24.52 -14.69 -11.36
C LEU A 49 24.83 -15.95 -12.17
N GLU A 50 25.14 -17.05 -11.49
CA GLU A 50 25.43 -18.36 -12.10
C GLU A 50 24.15 -19.17 -12.41
N GLY A 51 22.99 -18.68 -11.97
CA GLY A 51 21.71 -19.32 -12.23
C GLY A 51 21.48 -20.61 -11.44
N GLU A 52 22.14 -20.75 -10.29
CA GLU A 52 22.00 -21.94 -9.42
C GLU A 52 20.58 -22.07 -8.84
N PHE A 53 19.86 -20.95 -8.76
CA PHE A 53 18.50 -20.88 -8.25
C PHE A 53 17.52 -20.54 -9.39
N GLY A 54 16.57 -21.43 -9.62
CA GLY A 54 15.43 -21.19 -10.52
C GLY A 54 14.24 -20.61 -9.76
N PRO A 55 13.49 -19.65 -10.33
CA PRO A 55 13.76 -18.91 -11.58
C PRO A 55 14.91 -17.90 -11.46
N GLY A 56 15.60 -17.62 -12.57
CA GLY A 56 16.83 -16.81 -12.58
C GLY A 56 16.64 -15.36 -12.07
N GLY A 57 17.49 -14.97 -11.12
CA GLY A 57 17.47 -13.63 -10.52
C GLY A 57 18.33 -12.59 -11.24
N LYS A 58 18.38 -11.39 -10.65
CA LYS A 58 19.18 -10.26 -11.14
C LYS A 58 19.97 -9.63 -10.01
N VAL A 59 21.20 -9.22 -10.31
CA VAL A 59 22.07 -8.50 -9.38
C VAL A 59 22.52 -7.19 -10.01
N TRP A 60 22.49 -6.10 -9.24
CA TRP A 60 23.09 -4.84 -9.65
C TRP A 60 23.60 -4.04 -8.45
N LYS A 61 24.58 -3.16 -8.69
CA LYS A 61 25.07 -2.21 -7.70
C LYS A 61 24.44 -0.84 -7.90
N ALA A 62 24.18 -0.14 -6.82
CA ALA A 62 23.76 1.26 -6.90
C ALA A 62 24.90 2.10 -7.50
N LYS A 63 24.61 2.91 -8.53
CA LYS A 63 25.62 3.71 -9.25
C LYS A 63 26.49 4.57 -8.32
N ASN A 64 25.89 5.09 -7.24
CA ASN A 64 26.51 6.01 -6.30
C ASN A 64 26.40 5.55 -4.84
N GLY A 65 26.26 4.24 -4.58
CA GLY A 65 25.99 3.76 -3.22
C GLY A 65 26.74 2.48 -2.85
N PRO A 66 26.97 2.24 -1.55
CA PRO A 66 27.65 1.05 -1.06
C PRO A 66 26.76 -0.22 -1.14
N PHE A 67 25.64 -0.15 -1.85
CA PHE A 67 24.61 -1.16 -1.82
C PHE A 67 24.65 -2.03 -3.06
N THR A 68 24.57 -3.34 -2.83
CA THR A 68 24.24 -4.33 -3.84
C THR A 68 22.76 -4.67 -3.71
N THR A 69 22.09 -4.87 -4.83
CA THR A 69 20.69 -5.29 -4.88
C THR A 69 20.58 -6.61 -5.61
N ILE A 70 19.83 -7.53 -5.00
CA ILE A 70 19.47 -8.84 -5.55
C ILE A 70 17.96 -8.83 -5.72
N SER A 71 17.47 -9.18 -6.92
CA SER A 71 16.07 -9.47 -7.19
C SER A 71 15.96 -10.95 -7.49
N GLN A 72 15.23 -11.68 -6.66
CA GLN A 72 15.05 -13.11 -6.80
C GLN A 72 13.57 -13.40 -7.06
N PRO A 73 13.20 -13.86 -8.27
CA PRO A 73 11.86 -14.34 -8.52
C PRO A 73 11.62 -15.68 -7.78
N LEU A 74 10.35 -15.93 -7.48
CA LEU A 74 9.83 -17.11 -6.80
C LEU A 74 9.03 -17.98 -7.81
N PRO A 75 8.69 -19.24 -7.47
CA PRO A 75 8.10 -20.20 -8.42
C PRO A 75 6.89 -19.70 -9.19
N SER A 76 5.98 -18.93 -8.58
CA SER A 76 4.77 -18.41 -9.25
C SER A 76 5.03 -17.24 -10.21
N GLY A 77 6.26 -16.72 -10.25
CA GLY A 77 6.61 -15.46 -10.93
C GLY A 77 6.49 -14.22 -10.05
N SER A 78 6.06 -14.36 -8.78
CA SER A 78 6.27 -13.34 -7.74
C SER A 78 7.77 -13.23 -7.40
N GLY A 79 8.14 -12.41 -6.41
CA GLY A 79 9.55 -12.27 -6.07
C GLY A 79 9.83 -11.34 -4.89
N PHE A 80 11.07 -11.40 -4.42
CA PHE A 80 11.58 -10.51 -3.40
C PHE A 80 12.86 -9.79 -3.88
N VAL A 81 13.14 -8.65 -3.24
CA VAL A 81 14.32 -7.83 -3.50
C VAL A 81 15.06 -7.62 -2.19
N ILE A 82 16.35 -7.95 -2.18
CA ILE A 82 17.26 -7.64 -1.06
C ILE A 82 18.24 -6.59 -1.53
N ARG A 83 18.17 -5.39 -0.92
CA ARG A 83 19.23 -4.39 -1.01
C ARG A 83 20.09 -4.50 0.22
N TYR A 84 21.41 -4.63 0.10
CA TYR A 84 22.27 -4.79 1.26
C TYR A 84 23.61 -4.07 1.12
N GLY A 85 24.21 -3.67 2.25
CA GLY A 85 25.50 -2.97 2.30
C GLY A 85 25.73 -2.25 3.62
N TYR A 86 26.82 -1.48 3.69
CA TYR A 86 27.17 -0.71 4.89
C TYR A 86 26.43 0.63 4.93
N SER A 87 25.78 0.95 6.04
CA SER A 87 25.00 2.17 6.23
C SER A 87 24.91 2.56 7.69
N VAL A 88 25.16 3.83 8.01
CA VAL A 88 25.06 4.37 9.39
C VAL A 88 25.81 3.47 10.39
N HIS A 89 27.10 3.27 10.10
CA HIS A 89 28.06 2.52 10.93
C HIS A 89 27.80 1.02 11.11
N GLN A 90 26.89 0.41 10.35
CA GLN A 90 26.58 -1.03 10.44
C GLN A 90 26.19 -1.61 9.09
N HIS A 91 26.27 -2.94 8.95
CA HIS A 91 25.72 -3.59 7.76
C HIS A 91 24.20 -3.74 7.89
N ARG A 92 23.49 -3.56 6.77
CA ARG A 92 22.03 -3.61 6.71
C ARG A 92 21.56 -4.28 5.43
N ALA A 93 20.45 -5.02 5.56
CA ALA A 93 19.65 -5.53 4.47
C ALA A 93 18.29 -4.86 4.50
N TRP A 94 17.75 -4.56 3.32
CA TRP A 94 16.37 -4.19 3.12
C TRP A 94 15.71 -5.26 2.27
N ILE A 95 14.77 -5.99 2.85
CA ILE A 95 14.02 -7.07 2.20
C ILE A 95 12.68 -6.49 1.77
N THR A 96 12.37 -6.55 0.48
CA THR A 96 11.12 -6.02 -0.09
C THR A 96 10.39 -7.10 -0.87
N LEU A 97 9.10 -7.27 -0.61
CA LEU A 97 8.22 -8.21 -1.31
C LEU A 97 6.77 -7.69 -1.38
N ASN A 98 5.93 -8.35 -2.17
CA ASN A 98 4.47 -8.12 -2.20
C ASN A 98 3.77 -9.35 -1.61
N PRO A 99 3.44 -9.34 -0.31
CA PRO A 99 2.74 -10.44 0.38
C PRO A 99 1.50 -10.95 -0.35
N SER A 100 0.65 -10.04 -0.85
CA SER A 100 -0.62 -10.39 -1.49
C SER A 100 -0.50 -11.16 -2.81
N LYS A 101 0.73 -11.31 -3.34
CA LYS A 101 1.03 -12.04 -4.57
C LYS A 101 1.76 -13.36 -4.32
N LEU A 102 2.04 -13.71 -3.07
CA LEU A 102 2.71 -14.96 -2.74
C LEU A 102 1.70 -16.10 -2.74
N THR A 103 2.04 -17.17 -3.44
CA THR A 103 1.39 -18.47 -3.27
C THR A 103 2.00 -19.21 -2.06
N ALA A 104 1.40 -20.32 -1.64
CA ALA A 104 1.99 -21.16 -0.59
C ALA A 104 3.41 -21.64 -0.97
N GLU A 105 3.60 -22.04 -2.23
CA GLU A 105 4.92 -22.44 -2.75
C GLU A 105 5.94 -21.29 -2.72
N ASP A 106 5.51 -20.05 -3.00
CA ASP A 106 6.39 -18.89 -2.89
C ASP A 106 6.79 -18.60 -1.44
N ILE A 107 5.89 -18.83 -0.48
CA ILE A 107 6.17 -18.65 0.96
C ILE A 107 7.24 -19.66 1.39
N ASP A 108 7.06 -20.94 1.04
CA ASP A 108 8.02 -22.00 1.36
C ASP A 108 9.40 -21.68 0.76
N ALA A 109 9.43 -21.32 -0.54
CA ALA A 109 10.67 -20.93 -1.21
C ALA A 109 11.32 -19.71 -0.55
N PHE A 110 10.53 -18.68 -0.22
CA PHE A 110 11.03 -17.49 0.45
C PHE A 110 11.62 -17.80 1.83
N GLN A 111 10.98 -18.66 2.63
CA GLN A 111 11.51 -19.10 3.92
C GLN A 111 12.84 -19.87 3.78
N MET A 112 12.97 -20.72 2.77
CA MET A 112 14.24 -21.39 2.46
C MET A 112 15.35 -20.41 2.09
N TYR A 113 15.04 -19.37 1.31
CA TYR A 113 16.01 -18.30 1.05
C TYR A 113 16.40 -17.57 2.34
N LEU A 114 15.45 -17.24 3.22
CA LEU A 114 15.80 -16.59 4.49
C LEU A 114 16.75 -17.45 5.33
N LEU A 115 16.51 -18.77 5.41
CA LEU A 115 17.38 -19.72 6.11
C LEU A 115 18.80 -19.75 5.53
N LEU A 116 18.94 -19.68 4.20
CA LEU A 116 20.24 -19.64 3.53
C LEU A 116 20.97 -18.31 3.78
N LEU A 117 20.24 -17.20 3.81
CA LEU A 117 20.82 -15.86 3.75
C LEU A 117 21.11 -15.24 5.11
N PHE A 118 20.38 -15.64 6.14
CA PHE A 118 20.44 -15.03 7.46
C PHE A 118 20.62 -16.08 8.56
N THR A 119 21.39 -15.73 9.57
CA THR A 119 21.51 -16.51 10.80
C THR A 119 20.12 -16.66 11.43
N ASP A 120 19.75 -17.89 11.80
CA ASP A 120 18.42 -18.26 12.30
C ASP A 120 17.23 -17.99 11.35
N GLY A 121 17.51 -17.76 10.06
CA GLY A 121 16.49 -17.72 9.01
C GLY A 121 15.37 -16.68 9.23
N SER A 122 14.11 -17.11 9.10
CA SER A 122 12.94 -16.24 9.27
C SER A 122 12.80 -15.70 10.69
N SER A 123 13.22 -16.47 11.71
CA SER A 123 13.08 -16.11 13.12
C SER A 123 13.85 -14.83 13.46
N SER A 124 15.08 -14.68 12.99
CA SER A 124 15.87 -13.45 13.24
C SER A 124 15.29 -12.24 12.50
N ILE A 125 14.75 -12.45 11.30
CA ILE A 125 14.07 -11.41 10.53
C ILE A 125 12.82 -10.95 11.27
N TRP A 126 11.99 -11.87 11.79
CA TRP A 126 10.80 -11.57 12.58
C TRP A 126 11.11 -10.76 13.84
N GLU A 127 12.09 -11.21 14.63
CA GLU A 127 12.43 -10.63 15.94
C GLU A 127 13.09 -9.24 15.85
N HIS A 128 13.94 -9.04 14.83
CA HIS A 128 14.88 -7.91 14.80
C HIS A 128 14.65 -6.92 13.66
N SER A 129 13.87 -7.27 12.64
CA SER A 129 13.64 -6.35 11.53
C SER A 129 12.70 -5.21 11.93
N LYS A 130 12.96 -4.04 11.37
CA LYS A 130 12.05 -2.89 11.41
C LYS A 130 11.26 -2.80 10.12
N VAL A 131 9.97 -2.52 10.21
CA VAL A 131 9.11 -2.21 9.06
C VAL A 131 9.45 -0.80 8.58
N GLN A 132 10.15 -0.71 7.46
CA GLN A 132 10.50 0.58 6.82
C GLN A 132 9.35 1.11 5.98
N ARG A 133 8.63 0.21 5.32
CA ARG A 133 7.44 0.57 4.53
C ARG A 133 6.46 -0.57 4.53
N ILE A 134 5.19 -0.23 4.61
CA ILE A 134 4.10 -1.13 4.28
C ILE A 134 3.04 -0.40 3.46
N ASP A 135 2.52 -1.07 2.43
CA ASP A 135 1.39 -0.60 1.64
C ASP A 135 0.19 -1.53 1.93
N PHE A 136 -0.79 -1.03 2.66
CA PHE A 136 -2.08 -1.69 2.86
C PHE A 136 -3.02 -1.30 1.72
N ALA A 137 -3.83 -2.23 1.23
CA ALA A 137 -4.86 -1.92 0.26
C ALA A 137 -6.21 -2.52 0.64
N VAL A 138 -7.27 -1.80 0.29
CA VAL A 138 -8.65 -2.27 0.31
C VAL A 138 -9.15 -2.26 -1.12
N ASP A 139 -9.42 -3.43 -1.67
CA ASP A 139 -10.13 -3.61 -2.93
C ASP A 139 -11.64 -3.63 -2.67
N VAL A 140 -12.37 -2.86 -3.47
CA VAL A 140 -13.82 -2.71 -3.40
C VAL A 140 -14.39 -3.15 -4.75
N GLU A 141 -14.81 -4.41 -4.83
CA GLU A 141 -15.42 -4.98 -6.03
C GLU A 141 -16.81 -4.37 -6.25
N GLY A 142 -17.13 -4.04 -7.50
CA GLY A 142 -18.38 -3.39 -7.90
C GLY A 142 -18.39 -1.86 -7.73
N ALA A 143 -17.41 -1.27 -7.04
CA ALA A 143 -17.31 0.19 -6.90
C ALA A 143 -16.47 0.83 -8.01
N CYS A 144 -16.99 1.88 -8.64
CA CYS A 144 -16.25 2.66 -9.63
C CYS A 144 -15.57 3.87 -8.97
N PHE A 145 -14.36 4.21 -9.41
CA PHE A 145 -13.65 5.40 -8.93
C PHE A 145 -14.44 6.69 -9.18
N ASP A 146 -15.08 6.81 -10.35
CA ASP A 146 -15.78 8.03 -10.77
C ASP A 146 -17.04 8.31 -9.97
N ASP A 147 -17.59 7.33 -9.24
CA ASP A 147 -18.75 7.51 -8.36
C ASP A 147 -18.38 8.09 -7.00
N HIS A 148 -17.08 8.28 -6.75
CA HIS A 148 -16.57 8.68 -5.45
C HIS A 148 -15.69 9.94 -5.52
N ALA A 149 -15.52 10.56 -4.36
CA ALA A 149 -14.49 11.56 -4.09
C ALA A 149 -13.78 11.18 -2.78
N PHE A 150 -12.51 11.57 -2.64
CA PHE A 150 -11.66 11.11 -1.55
C PHE A 150 -11.07 12.27 -0.79
N ILE A 151 -11.10 12.19 0.54
CA ILE A 151 -10.48 13.18 1.41
C ILE A 151 -9.89 12.51 2.64
N ASP A 152 -8.70 12.97 3.03
CA ASP A 152 -8.12 12.60 4.31
C ASP A 152 -7.93 13.83 5.21
N ARG A 153 -8.55 13.85 6.39
CA ARG A 153 -8.51 15.02 7.29
C ARG A 153 -7.15 15.27 7.95
N ARG A 154 -6.18 14.35 7.83
CA ARG A 154 -4.83 14.49 8.36
C ARG A 154 -3.81 14.88 7.27
N LEU A 155 -4.13 14.68 5.99
CA LEU A 155 -3.27 15.02 4.86
C LEU A 155 -3.73 16.32 4.21
N ARG A 156 -2.84 17.32 4.19
CA ARG A 156 -3.13 18.68 3.69
C ARG A 156 -2.90 18.89 2.19
N ARG A 157 -2.35 17.88 1.51
CA ARG A 157 -1.98 17.97 0.11
C ARG A 157 -2.65 16.83 -0.63
N GLY A 158 -3.34 17.15 -1.71
CA GLY A 158 -3.85 16.22 -2.68
C GLY A 158 -3.32 16.58 -4.05
N SER A 159 -3.24 15.59 -4.93
CA SER A 159 -2.87 15.81 -6.31
C SER A 159 -4.03 15.41 -7.21
N ALA A 160 -4.55 16.40 -7.95
CA ALA A 160 -5.55 16.21 -8.99
C ALA A 160 -4.95 15.70 -10.31
N VAL A 161 -3.62 15.65 -10.42
CA VAL A 161 -2.89 15.47 -11.69
C VAL A 161 -3.34 14.22 -12.44
N TYR A 162 -3.68 13.16 -11.71
CA TYR A 162 -4.08 11.86 -12.28
C TYR A 162 -5.58 11.56 -12.10
N GLN A 163 -6.38 12.53 -11.65
CA GLN A 163 -7.78 12.30 -11.32
C GLN A 163 -8.61 11.92 -12.55
N SER A 164 -8.33 12.54 -13.71
CA SER A 164 -8.95 12.17 -14.98
C SER A 164 -8.55 10.77 -15.48
N GLN A 165 -7.44 10.23 -14.98
CA GLN A 165 -6.97 8.88 -15.27
C GLN A 165 -7.51 7.86 -14.25
N GLY A 166 -8.40 8.28 -13.35
CA GLY A 166 -8.97 7.42 -12.31
C GLY A 166 -8.03 7.23 -11.11
N THR A 167 -7.25 8.24 -10.72
CA THR A 167 -6.36 8.17 -9.56
C THR A 167 -6.31 9.47 -8.77
N SER A 168 -6.52 9.38 -7.45
CA SER A 168 -6.34 10.48 -6.50
C SER A 168 -5.25 10.13 -5.49
N TYR A 169 -4.22 10.97 -5.41
CA TYR A 169 -3.18 10.87 -4.39
C TYR A 169 -3.42 11.87 -3.28
N LEU A 170 -3.37 11.41 -2.03
CA LEU A 170 -3.46 12.22 -0.83
C LEU A 170 -2.15 12.08 -0.04
N GLY A 171 -1.60 13.20 0.41
CA GLY A 171 -0.31 13.29 1.09
C GLY A 171 0.84 13.70 0.16
N ALA A 172 2.01 13.92 0.77
CA ALA A 172 3.23 14.22 0.03
C ALA A 172 3.85 12.91 -0.49
N ARG A 173 4.35 12.88 -1.73
CA ARG A 173 4.93 11.69 -2.37
C ARG A 173 5.97 10.94 -1.52
N TYR A 174 6.75 11.67 -0.72
CA TYR A 174 7.80 11.15 0.17
C TYR A 174 7.47 11.36 1.65
N GLY A 175 6.19 11.53 2.00
CA GLY A 175 5.75 11.61 3.38
C GLY A 175 5.63 10.22 4.00
N ALA A 176 5.74 10.14 5.32
CA ALA A 176 5.60 8.90 6.10
C ALA A 176 4.21 8.24 5.97
N ARG A 177 3.21 8.98 5.47
CA ARG A 177 1.88 8.47 5.13
C ARG A 177 1.41 9.06 3.81
N VAL A 178 1.03 8.19 2.89
CA VAL A 178 0.47 8.55 1.57
C VAL A 178 -0.71 7.64 1.28
N LEU A 179 -1.80 8.20 0.76
CA LEU A 179 -2.92 7.41 0.25
C LEU A 179 -3.00 7.53 -1.27
N ALA A 180 -3.37 6.45 -1.93
CA ALA A 180 -3.74 6.43 -3.33
C ALA A 180 -5.12 5.76 -3.45
N CYS A 181 -6.09 6.48 -4.00
CA CYS A 181 -7.41 5.93 -4.32
C CYS A 181 -7.48 5.85 -5.84
N TYR A 182 -7.71 4.69 -6.43
CA TYR A 182 -7.64 4.55 -7.89
C TYR A 182 -8.53 3.45 -8.46
N ASP A 183 -8.87 3.60 -9.73
CA ASP A 183 -9.57 2.59 -10.51
C ASP A 183 -8.63 1.42 -10.83
N LYS A 184 -8.76 0.35 -10.05
CA LYS A 184 -7.95 -0.84 -10.17
C LYS A 184 -8.24 -1.59 -11.46
N SER A 185 -9.50 -1.60 -11.90
CA SER A 185 -9.89 -2.23 -13.17
C SER A 185 -9.22 -1.57 -14.38
N ARG A 186 -9.14 -0.23 -14.41
CA ARG A 186 -8.37 0.51 -15.43
C ARG A 186 -6.88 0.23 -15.33
N GLU A 187 -6.32 0.15 -14.13
CA GLU A 187 -4.90 -0.15 -13.93
C GLU A 187 -4.55 -1.55 -14.46
N VAL A 188 -5.37 -2.56 -14.18
CA VAL A 188 -5.17 -3.94 -14.67
C VAL A 188 -5.26 -3.96 -16.20
N LEU A 189 -6.30 -3.35 -16.78
CA LEU A 189 -6.44 -3.25 -18.23
C LEU A 189 -5.22 -2.59 -18.89
N ALA A 190 -4.72 -1.49 -18.32
CA ALA A 190 -3.56 -0.79 -18.87
C ALA A 190 -2.26 -1.60 -18.78
N LYS A 191 -2.11 -2.46 -17.77
CA LYS A 191 -0.90 -3.26 -17.55
C LYS A 191 -0.90 -4.60 -18.28
N THR A 192 -2.05 -5.26 -18.37
CA THR A 192 -2.15 -6.64 -18.86
C THR A 192 -3.03 -6.78 -20.10
N GLY A 193 -3.80 -5.75 -20.46
CA GLY A 193 -4.82 -5.84 -21.51
C GLY A 193 -6.09 -6.57 -21.08
N GLN A 194 -6.18 -7.01 -19.82
CA GLN A 194 -7.32 -7.79 -19.32
C GLN A 194 -8.40 -6.88 -18.75
N HIS A 195 -9.65 -7.10 -19.18
CA HIS A 195 -10.83 -6.51 -18.55
C HIS A 195 -11.22 -7.33 -17.32
N ILE A 196 -11.45 -6.64 -16.21
CA ILE A 196 -12.00 -7.22 -14.97
C ILE A 196 -13.23 -6.42 -14.55
N GLU A 197 -14.02 -6.97 -13.63
CA GLU A 197 -15.14 -6.26 -13.02
C GLU A 197 -14.70 -4.93 -12.40
N PRO A 198 -15.58 -3.91 -12.32
CA PRO A 198 -15.26 -2.64 -11.68
C PRO A 198 -14.67 -2.86 -10.30
N MET A 199 -13.53 -2.22 -10.05
CA MET A 199 -12.82 -2.37 -8.79
C MET A 199 -12.13 -1.06 -8.44
N LEU A 200 -12.49 -0.50 -7.29
CA LEU A 200 -11.82 0.63 -6.66
C LEU A 200 -10.78 0.09 -5.67
N ARG A 201 -9.56 0.62 -5.70
CA ARG A 201 -8.55 0.33 -4.68
C ARG A 201 -8.23 1.56 -3.84
N LEU A 202 -8.23 1.38 -2.52
CA LEU A 202 -7.80 2.36 -1.53
C LEU A 202 -6.50 1.86 -0.91
N GLU A 203 -5.38 2.46 -1.27
CA GLU A 203 -4.04 2.05 -0.84
C GLU A 203 -3.46 3.07 0.15
N ALA A 204 -2.94 2.60 1.27
CA ALA A 204 -2.23 3.38 2.26
C ALA A 204 -0.78 2.91 2.41
N ARG A 205 0.15 3.76 2.00
CA ARG A 205 1.58 3.61 2.27
C ARG A 205 1.91 4.24 3.61
N LEU A 206 2.58 3.46 4.46
CA LEU A 206 3.04 3.87 5.78
C LEU A 206 4.53 3.57 5.97
N GLU A 207 5.19 4.41 6.76
CA GLU A 207 6.53 4.17 7.30
C GLU A 207 6.43 4.13 8.84
N PRO A 208 5.86 3.05 9.43
CA PRO A 208 5.38 3.06 10.81
C PRO A 208 6.49 3.07 11.88
N ASN A 209 7.75 2.82 11.51
CA ASN A 209 8.88 2.71 12.44
C ASN A 209 8.62 1.73 13.60
N LEU A 210 8.00 0.59 13.29
CA LEU A 210 7.73 -0.52 14.22
C LEU A 210 8.68 -1.69 13.93
N ARG A 211 8.91 -2.57 14.90
CA ARG A 211 9.49 -3.89 14.60
C ARG A 211 8.46 -4.76 13.90
N LEU A 212 8.92 -5.74 13.13
CA LEU A 212 8.04 -6.66 12.42
C LEU A 212 7.12 -7.42 13.39
N LYS A 213 7.66 -7.93 14.51
CA LYS A 213 6.84 -8.54 15.57
C LYS A 213 5.83 -7.63 16.26
N GLU A 214 5.93 -6.31 16.10
CA GLU A 214 5.00 -5.31 16.66
C GLU A 214 3.94 -4.92 15.64
N PHE A 215 3.78 -5.68 14.56
CA PHE A 215 2.92 -5.34 13.43
C PHE A 215 1.46 -5.06 13.81
N GLU A 216 0.94 -5.85 14.74
CA GLU A 216 -0.40 -5.73 15.33
C GLU A 216 -0.65 -4.38 16.02
N GLN A 217 0.41 -3.63 16.36
CA GLN A 217 0.32 -2.27 16.92
C GLN A 217 0.21 -1.19 15.84
N CYS A 218 0.20 -1.56 14.55
CA CYS A 218 0.06 -0.61 13.46
C CYS A 218 -1.31 0.09 13.55
N ALA A 219 -1.29 1.43 13.58
CA ALA A 219 -2.52 2.21 13.63
C ALA A 219 -3.31 2.09 12.32
N ASN A 220 -4.64 2.02 12.41
CA ASN A 220 -5.54 2.00 11.25
C ASN A 220 -5.20 3.16 10.30
N PRO A 221 -4.67 2.88 9.09
CA PRO A 221 -4.25 3.93 8.19
C PRO A 221 -5.43 4.58 7.45
N PHE A 222 -6.64 4.05 7.58
CA PHE A 222 -7.84 4.55 6.92
C PHE A 222 -8.78 5.34 7.85
N CYS A 223 -8.50 5.40 9.16
CA CYS A 223 -9.38 6.08 10.15
C CYS A 223 -9.60 7.59 9.92
N SER A 224 -8.80 8.24 9.07
CA SER A 224 -8.95 9.64 8.69
C SER A 224 -9.38 9.85 7.24
N LEU A 225 -9.56 8.77 6.48
CA LEU A 225 -10.02 8.79 5.09
C LEU A 225 -11.55 8.72 5.05
N ALA A 226 -12.16 9.68 4.37
CA ALA A 226 -13.56 9.59 3.96
C ALA A 226 -13.62 9.32 2.44
N VAL A 227 -14.38 8.28 2.10
CA VAL A 227 -14.87 8.03 0.75
C VAL A 227 -16.24 8.69 0.65
N ILE A 228 -16.43 9.62 -0.27
CA ILE A 228 -17.65 10.38 -0.42
C ILE A 228 -18.38 9.86 -1.65
N ASP A 229 -19.63 9.41 -1.49
CA ASP A 229 -20.51 9.06 -2.60
C ASP A 229 -20.92 10.34 -3.35
N ARG A 230 -20.70 10.38 -4.67
CA ARG A 230 -21.02 11.55 -5.48
C ARG A 230 -22.51 11.85 -5.57
N SER A 231 -23.38 10.85 -5.43
CA SER A 231 -24.82 11.09 -5.33
C SER A 231 -25.16 11.94 -4.11
N GLN A 232 -24.47 11.70 -2.99
CA GLN A 232 -24.62 12.48 -1.76
C GLN A 232 -24.04 13.90 -1.92
N LEU A 233 -22.95 14.07 -2.67
CA LEU A 233 -22.44 15.40 -3.03
C LEU A 233 -23.45 16.20 -3.85
N LEU A 234 -24.12 15.57 -4.82
CA LEU A 234 -25.15 16.23 -5.63
C LEU A 234 -26.33 16.70 -4.75
N ASN A 235 -26.78 15.86 -3.83
CA ASN A 235 -27.83 16.21 -2.87
C ASN A 235 -27.40 17.38 -1.96
N ALA A 236 -26.17 17.34 -1.45
CA ALA A 236 -25.61 18.41 -0.62
C ALA A 236 -25.46 19.72 -1.40
N HIS A 237 -25.10 19.66 -2.68
CA HIS A 237 -25.03 20.82 -3.56
C HIS A 237 -26.40 21.45 -3.79
N ALA A 238 -27.44 20.63 -4.04
CA ALA A 238 -28.81 21.11 -4.14
C ALA A 238 -29.28 21.81 -2.85
N SER A 239 -28.73 21.39 -1.71
CA SER A 239 -28.98 22.00 -0.38
C SER A 239 -28.10 23.22 -0.07
N GLY A 240 -27.32 23.70 -1.04
CA GLY A 240 -26.49 24.90 -0.92
C GLY A 240 -25.10 24.69 -0.29
N SER A 241 -24.60 23.45 -0.20
CA SER A 241 -23.27 23.18 0.35
C SER A 241 -22.16 23.79 -0.52
N ALA A 242 -21.42 24.74 0.04
CA ALA A 242 -20.26 25.36 -0.62
C ALA A 242 -19.15 24.34 -0.91
N PHE A 243 -18.93 23.38 0.00
CA PHE A 243 -17.99 22.29 -0.21
C PHE A 243 -18.38 21.44 -1.43
N ALA A 244 -19.63 20.99 -1.49
CA ALA A 244 -20.10 20.17 -2.61
C ALA A 244 -20.03 20.93 -3.94
N LYS A 245 -20.35 22.22 -3.94
CA LYS A 245 -20.20 23.10 -5.11
C LYS A 245 -18.77 23.10 -5.65
N LEU A 246 -17.77 23.26 -4.78
CA LEU A 246 -16.37 23.29 -5.19
C LEU A 246 -15.92 21.93 -5.75
N VAL A 247 -16.30 20.83 -5.10
CA VAL A 247 -15.92 19.48 -5.53
C VAL A 247 -16.54 19.14 -6.89
N LEU A 248 -17.83 19.42 -7.06
CA LEU A 248 -18.53 19.19 -8.33
C LEU A 248 -18.05 20.12 -9.45
N ALA A 249 -17.48 21.28 -9.12
CA ALA A 249 -16.80 22.15 -10.07
C ALA A 249 -15.39 21.65 -10.48
N GLY A 250 -14.96 20.48 -9.98
CA GLY A 250 -13.69 19.86 -10.32
C GLY A 250 -12.54 20.13 -9.35
N MET A 251 -12.80 20.81 -8.23
CA MET A 251 -11.79 20.95 -7.18
C MET A 251 -11.61 19.61 -6.44
N PRO A 252 -10.38 19.16 -6.15
CA PRO A 252 -10.15 18.01 -5.29
C PRO A 252 -10.82 18.18 -3.92
N ALA A 253 -11.44 17.12 -3.40
CA ALA A 253 -12.22 17.20 -2.16
C ALA A 253 -11.37 17.63 -0.95
N ASP A 254 -10.12 17.18 -0.87
CA ASP A 254 -9.19 17.62 0.16
C ASP A 254 -8.88 19.13 0.02
N SER A 255 -8.65 19.63 -1.19
CA SER A 255 -8.41 21.05 -1.45
C SER A 255 -9.63 21.90 -1.08
N ALA A 256 -10.83 21.44 -1.43
CA ALA A 256 -12.08 22.09 -1.06
C ALA A 256 -12.24 22.17 0.47
N TYR A 257 -12.00 21.07 1.19
CA TYR A 257 -12.07 21.05 2.66
C TYR A 257 -11.02 21.92 3.34
N TRP A 258 -9.77 21.91 2.85
CA TRP A 258 -8.71 22.73 3.41
C TRP A 258 -8.86 24.22 3.08
N SER A 259 -9.59 24.57 2.01
CA SER A 259 -9.99 25.95 1.73
C SER A 259 -11.00 26.51 2.74
N CYS A 260 -11.77 25.66 3.43
CA CYS A 260 -12.71 26.10 4.44
C CYS A 260 -11.99 26.64 5.69
N HIS A 261 -12.61 27.64 6.33
CA HIS A 261 -12.09 28.25 7.54
C HIS A 261 -11.88 27.19 8.65
N PRO A 262 -10.75 27.19 9.39
CA PRO A 262 -10.43 26.15 10.37
C PRO A 262 -11.54 25.87 11.40
N LYS A 263 -12.26 26.91 11.85
CA LYS A 263 -13.38 26.78 12.81
C LYS A 263 -14.60 26.03 12.24
N ALA A 264 -14.79 26.02 10.92
CA ALA A 264 -15.93 25.34 10.27
C ALA A 264 -15.61 23.88 9.91
N ARG A 265 -14.32 23.50 9.87
CA ARG A 265 -13.88 22.15 9.45
C ARG A 265 -14.43 21.01 10.31
N PRO A 266 -14.55 21.12 11.65
CA PRO A 266 -15.13 20.04 12.46
C PRO A 266 -16.59 19.73 12.06
N GLN A 267 -17.40 20.76 11.84
CA GLN A 267 -18.79 20.61 11.40
C GLN A 267 -18.86 20.05 9.98
N LEU A 268 -18.04 20.58 9.05
CA LEU A 268 -17.96 20.06 7.69
C LEU A 268 -17.51 18.59 7.67
N TRP A 269 -16.58 18.20 8.54
CA TRP A 269 -16.15 16.80 8.65
C TRP A 269 -17.31 15.89 9.04
N GLN A 270 -18.13 16.28 10.03
CA GLN A 270 -19.33 15.52 10.40
C GLN A 270 -20.30 15.37 9.23
N GLN A 271 -20.49 16.42 8.43
CA GLN A 271 -21.32 16.36 7.22
C GLN A 271 -20.72 15.40 6.18
N ILE A 272 -19.41 15.44 5.96
CA ILE A 272 -18.70 14.52 5.05
C ILE A 272 -18.87 13.06 5.49
N LEU A 273 -18.82 12.77 6.79
CA LEU A 273 -19.03 11.41 7.30
C LEU A 273 -20.44 10.87 6.96
N GLN A 274 -21.45 11.73 6.85
CA GLN A 274 -22.82 11.32 6.45
C GLN A 274 -22.96 11.06 4.94
N MET A 275 -21.97 11.46 4.13
CA MET A 275 -21.97 11.26 2.68
C MET A 275 -21.21 9.99 2.26
N GLN A 276 -20.76 9.17 3.22
CA GLN A 276 -20.00 7.97 2.92
C GLN A 276 -20.90 6.86 2.40
N PRO A 277 -20.43 6.03 1.46
CA PRO A 277 -21.16 4.83 1.08
C PRO A 277 -21.22 3.86 2.26
N HIS A 278 -22.33 3.11 2.37
CA HIS A 278 -22.60 2.20 3.49
C HIS A 278 -21.55 1.10 3.69
N TRP A 279 -20.81 0.73 2.62
CA TRP A 279 -19.74 -0.25 2.67
C TRP A 279 -18.43 0.31 3.25
N TRP A 280 -18.25 1.64 3.31
CA TRP A 280 -17.02 2.23 3.82
C TRP A 280 -17.08 2.38 5.34
N LYS A 281 -16.46 1.41 6.02
CA LYS A 281 -16.36 1.39 7.48
C LYS A 281 -14.91 1.10 7.89
N PRO A 282 -14.05 2.13 7.96
CA PRO A 282 -12.61 1.92 8.03
C PRO A 282 -12.14 1.17 9.27
N ASP A 283 -12.85 1.27 10.40
CA ASP A 283 -12.49 0.55 11.62
C ASP A 283 -12.85 -0.94 11.53
N GLU A 284 -14.06 -1.29 11.08
CA GLU A 284 -14.47 -2.70 10.84
C GLU A 284 -13.56 -3.37 9.78
N ILE A 285 -13.26 -2.66 8.68
CA ILE A 285 -12.36 -3.14 7.62
C ILE A 285 -10.95 -3.40 8.17
N TRP A 286 -10.47 -2.51 9.04
CA TRP A 286 -9.14 -2.64 9.62
C TRP A 286 -9.05 -3.78 10.63
N GLU A 287 -10.04 -3.93 11.51
CA GLU A 287 -10.12 -5.06 12.44
C GLU A 287 -10.09 -6.40 11.69
N GLN A 288 -10.89 -6.52 10.63
CA GLN A 288 -10.86 -7.70 9.76
C GLN A 288 -9.50 -7.88 9.08
N ALA A 289 -8.88 -6.81 8.58
CA ALA A 289 -7.56 -6.88 7.96
C ALA A 289 -6.48 -7.37 8.93
N VAL A 290 -6.49 -6.92 10.18
CA VAL A 290 -5.51 -7.36 11.20
C VAL A 290 -5.69 -8.85 11.50
N LEU A 291 -6.92 -9.34 11.55
CA LEU A 291 -7.21 -10.77 11.74
C LEU A 291 -6.73 -11.61 10.54
N ASP A 292 -7.08 -11.19 9.33
CA ASP A 292 -6.77 -11.93 8.09
C ASP A 292 -5.30 -11.87 7.70
N ASN A 293 -4.61 -10.76 8.03
CA ASN A 293 -3.22 -10.50 7.66
C ASN A 293 -2.28 -10.62 8.87
N SER A 294 -2.61 -11.40 9.89
CA SER A 294 -1.57 -11.90 10.82
C SER A 294 -0.48 -12.49 9.94
N ILE A 295 0.70 -11.85 9.91
CA ILE A 295 1.71 -12.04 8.85
C ILE A 295 2.26 -13.46 8.96
N SER A 296 1.57 -14.41 8.32
CA SER A 296 1.90 -15.85 8.29
C SER A 296 3.09 -16.17 7.40
N ILE A 297 3.75 -15.14 6.86
CA ILE A 297 4.93 -15.25 6.01
C ILE A 297 6.19 -15.59 6.84
N PHE A 298 6.21 -15.21 8.11
CA PHE A 298 7.39 -15.33 8.99
C PHE A 298 7.15 -16.26 10.18
#